data_AF-A0A3P7JHW1-F1
#
_entry.id   AF-A0A3P7JHW1-F1
#
_cell.length_a   1.000
_cell.length_b   1.000
_cell.length_c   1.000
_cell.angle_alpha   90.00
_cell.angle_beta   90.00
_cell.angle_gamma   90.00
#
_symmetry.space_group_name_H-M   'P 1'
#
loop_
_entity.id
_entity.type
_entity.pdbx_description
1 polymer ?
#
loop_
_entity_poly.entity_id
_entity_poly.type
_entity_poly.pdbx_seq_one_letter_code
_entity_poly.pdbx_strand_id
1 'polypeptide(L)'
;MYRQNRCYSCMSPMYEEFFKNGLDRYFTPPKNFSYQCDEPMNPESMHLVSCRTICLTVQQDLYIMGQPTGKRLFMRGCALTLARRGLNNHTLSMFDRYDICREMSAADLFRHDRADSQRVRVCSCLGDR
;
A
#
# COMPACT_ATOMS: atom_id res chain seq x y z
N MET A 1 21.79 -3.38 -12.92
CA MET A 1 21.91 -3.20 -11.45
C MET A 1 20.53 -2.85 -10.93
N TYR A 2 19.89 -3.70 -10.12
CA TYR A 2 18.62 -3.34 -9.47
C TYR A 2 18.91 -2.26 -8.42
N ARG A 3 18.30 -1.08 -8.57
CA ARG A 3 18.41 0.02 -7.62
C ARG A 3 17.76 -0.44 -6.30
N GLN A 4 18.53 -0.47 -5.21
CA GLN A 4 17.95 -0.71 -3.90
C GLN A 4 17.31 0.60 -3.44
N ASN A 5 15.99 0.60 -3.29
CA ASN A 5 15.22 1.74 -2.79
C ASN A 5 14.90 1.48 -1.32
N ARG A 6 15.04 2.47 -0.47
CA ARG A 6 14.51 2.44 0.90
C ARG A 6 13.07 2.95 0.86
N CYS A 7 12.11 2.12 1.24
CA CYS A 7 10.71 2.49 1.27
C CYS A 7 10.15 2.42 2.68
N TYR A 8 9.24 3.33 3.03
CA TYR A 8 8.42 3.19 4.24
C TYR A 8 7.66 1.87 4.26
N SER A 9 7.71 1.17 5.39
CA SER A 9 6.90 -0.02 5.67
C SER A 9 5.98 0.26 6.85
N CYS A 10 4.79 0.77 6.54
CA CYS A 10 3.78 1.08 7.54
C CYS A 10 2.37 0.82 7.02
N MET A 11 1.42 0.63 7.93
CA MET A 11 0.00 0.72 7.62
C MET A 11 -0.75 1.45 8.74
N SER A 12 -1.93 2.00 8.44
CA SER A 12 -2.84 2.52 9.46
C SER A 12 -3.18 1.43 10.49
N PRO A 13 -3.39 1.79 11.76
CA PRO A 13 -3.61 0.82 12.83
C PRO A 13 -4.91 0.03 12.67
N MET A 14 -5.90 0.56 11.95
CA MET A 14 -7.11 -0.20 11.60
C MET A 14 -6.82 -1.48 10.81
N TYR A 15 -5.74 -1.51 10.02
CA TYR A 15 -5.34 -2.72 9.32
C TYR A 15 -4.89 -3.81 10.29
N GLU A 16 -4.36 -3.49 11.47
CA GLU A 16 -3.92 -4.49 12.44
C GLU A 16 -5.07 -5.45 12.82
N GLU A 17 -6.27 -4.93 13.03
CA GLU A 17 -7.46 -5.74 13.31
C GLU A 17 -7.87 -6.58 12.08
N PHE A 18 -7.81 -6.01 10.88
CA PHE A 18 -8.09 -6.75 9.65
C PHE A 18 -7.08 -7.88 9.41
N PHE A 19 -5.81 -7.68 9.74
CA PHE A 19 -4.77 -8.72 9.67
C PHE A 19 -5.07 -9.88 10.63
N LYS A 20 -5.55 -9.61 11.84
CA LYS A 20 -6.01 -10.65 12.79
C LYS A 20 -7.20 -11.45 12.23
N ASN A 21 -8.00 -10.84 11.35
CA ASN A 21 -9.20 -11.43 10.76
C ASN A 21 -8.99 -12.02 9.35
N GLY A 22 -7.75 -12.25 8.92
CA GLY A 22 -7.43 -13.00 7.70
C GLY A 22 -6.88 -12.19 6.52
N LEU A 23 -6.70 -10.86 6.67
CA LEU A 23 -6.05 -10.02 5.66
C LEU A 23 -4.56 -10.40 5.45
N ASP A 24 -3.96 -11.06 6.45
CA ASP A 24 -2.60 -11.60 6.44
C ASP A 24 -2.36 -12.67 5.35
N ARG A 25 -3.42 -13.30 4.83
CA ARG A 25 -3.35 -14.26 3.71
C ARG A 25 -3.06 -13.58 2.37
N TYR A 26 -3.35 -12.30 2.29
CA TYR A 26 -3.35 -11.54 1.04
C TYR A 26 -2.26 -10.48 1.02
N PHE A 27 -2.02 -9.84 2.15
CA PHE A 27 -1.03 -8.78 2.32
C PHE A 27 0.08 -9.22 3.28
N THR A 28 1.26 -8.65 3.09
CA THR A 28 2.37 -8.85 4.03
C THR A 28 2.25 -7.79 5.13
N PRO A 29 2.36 -8.17 6.41
CA PRO A 29 2.31 -7.19 7.49
C PRO A 29 3.46 -6.18 7.35
N PRO A 30 3.19 -4.88 7.59
CA PRO A 30 4.22 -3.85 7.60
C PRO A 30 5.13 -4.03 8.80
N LYS A 31 6.23 -3.26 8.84
CA LYS A 31 7.08 -3.18 10.03
C LYS A 31 6.40 -2.49 11.21
N ASN A 32 5.51 -1.54 10.94
CA ASN A 32 4.79 -0.82 11.98
C ASN A 32 3.33 -0.53 11.60
N PHE A 33 2.42 -0.67 12.56
CA PHE A 33 1.05 -0.19 12.46
C PHE A 33 0.95 1.08 13.30
N SER A 34 0.77 2.25 12.67
CA SER A 34 0.80 3.53 13.38
C SER A 34 -0.06 4.57 12.68
N TYR A 35 -0.71 5.43 13.47
CA TYR A 35 -1.42 6.62 12.97
C TYR A 35 -0.47 7.59 12.26
N GLN A 36 0.84 7.51 12.51
CA GLN A 36 1.86 8.31 11.83
C GLN A 36 2.10 7.86 10.37
N CYS A 37 1.53 6.72 9.97
CA CYS A 37 1.50 6.27 8.57
C CYS A 37 0.48 7.07 7.73
N ASP A 38 -0.55 7.60 8.40
CA ASP A 38 -1.59 8.43 7.82
C ASP A 38 -1.04 9.83 7.52
N GLU A 39 -1.75 10.62 6.71
CA GLU A 39 -1.36 12.00 6.43
C GLU A 39 -1.83 12.97 7.55
N PRO A 40 -0.98 13.90 8.01
CA PRO A 40 0.42 14.11 7.63
C PRO A 40 1.37 13.08 8.25
N MET A 41 2.24 12.55 7.41
CA MET A 41 3.16 11.47 7.75
C MET A 41 4.41 12.02 8.44
N ASN A 42 4.85 11.41 9.55
CA ASN A 42 6.10 11.79 10.21
C ASN A 42 7.26 10.84 9.83
N PRO A 43 8.22 11.27 8.98
CA PRO A 43 9.27 10.41 8.45
C PRO A 43 10.23 9.86 9.53
N GLU A 44 10.43 10.58 10.65
CA GLU A 44 11.35 10.15 11.72
C GLU A 44 10.82 8.93 12.49
N SER A 45 9.50 8.78 12.53
CA SER A 45 8.83 7.72 13.29
C SER A 45 8.64 6.42 12.51
N MET A 46 9.02 6.42 11.23
CA MET A 46 8.67 5.35 10.30
C MET A 46 9.85 4.48 9.93
N HIS A 47 9.61 3.18 9.93
CA HIS A 47 10.61 2.22 9.52
C HIS A 47 10.76 2.16 8.00
N LEU A 48 12.01 2.23 7.57
CA LEU A 48 12.43 2.03 6.20
C LEU A 48 12.84 0.57 5.98
N VAL A 49 12.49 0.03 4.83
CA VAL A 49 12.91 -1.31 4.38
C VAL A 49 13.63 -1.23 3.04
N SER A 50 14.64 -2.06 2.84
CA SER A 50 15.33 -2.16 1.55
C SER A 50 14.45 -2.96 0.58
N CYS A 51 14.00 -2.29 -0.47
CA CYS A 51 13.20 -2.81 -1.56
C CYS A 51 14.05 -2.95 -2.82
N ARG A 52 13.84 -4.04 -3.57
CA ARG A 52 14.44 -4.21 -4.91
C ARG A 52 13.61 -3.56 -6.02
N THR A 53 12.50 -2.92 -5.66
CA THR A 53 11.51 -2.31 -6.55
C THR A 53 11.11 -0.94 -6.05
N ILE A 54 10.22 -0.26 -6.78
CA ILE A 54 9.61 1.00 -6.35
C ILE A 54 8.86 0.90 -5.02
N CYS A 55 8.75 2.05 -4.37
CA CYS A 55 7.88 2.25 -3.22
C CYS A 55 6.46 2.53 -3.69
N LEU A 56 5.47 1.93 -3.02
CA LEU A 56 4.07 2.21 -3.24
C LEU A 56 3.42 2.74 -1.96
N THR A 57 2.53 3.71 -2.14
CA THR A 57 1.58 4.17 -1.14
C THR A 57 0.18 3.93 -1.67
N VAL A 58 -0.61 3.12 -0.96
CA VAL A 58 -2.00 2.83 -1.26
C VAL A 58 -2.86 3.57 -0.25
N GLN A 59 -3.82 4.35 -0.74
CA GLN A 59 -4.80 5.09 0.04
C GLN A 59 -6.18 4.50 -0.24
N GLN A 60 -6.96 4.27 0.82
CA GLN A 60 -8.29 3.69 0.75
C GLN A 60 -9.23 4.50 1.64
N ASP A 61 -10.37 4.93 1.10
CA ASP A 61 -11.39 5.58 1.93
C ASP A 61 -12.08 4.54 2.82
N LEU A 62 -12.25 4.88 4.10
CA LEU A 62 -12.92 4.03 5.07
C LEU A 62 -14.44 4.25 5.00
N TYR A 63 -15.17 3.17 4.73
CA TYR A 63 -16.62 3.13 4.75
C TYR A 63 -17.11 2.29 5.93
N ILE A 64 -18.04 2.83 6.71
CA ILE A 64 -18.73 2.10 7.79
C ILE A 64 -20.21 2.10 7.45
N MET A 65 -20.83 0.90 7.37
CA MET A 65 -22.24 0.74 7.00
C MET A 65 -22.62 1.46 5.69
N GLY A 66 -21.71 1.47 4.71
CA GLY A 66 -21.90 2.15 3.42
C GLY A 66 -21.73 3.67 3.45
N GLN A 67 -21.50 4.28 4.62
CA GLN A 67 -21.24 5.71 4.74
C GLN A 67 -19.72 6.00 4.77
N PRO A 68 -19.22 6.96 3.98
CA PRO A 68 -17.84 7.38 4.05
C PRO A 68 -17.59 8.09 5.38
N THR A 69 -16.57 7.65 6.11
CA THR A 69 -16.21 8.24 7.42
C THR A 69 -15.38 9.52 7.29
N GLY A 70 -14.97 9.89 6.08
CA GLY A 70 -14.01 10.96 5.81
C GLY A 70 -12.58 10.62 6.22
N LYS A 71 -12.33 9.44 6.81
CA LYS A 71 -11.00 8.95 7.13
C LYS A 71 -10.44 8.12 5.99
N ARG A 72 -9.15 8.32 5.72
CA ARG A 72 -8.38 7.54 4.74
C ARG A 72 -7.41 6.64 5.47
N LEU A 73 -7.38 5.39 5.05
CA LEU A 73 -6.40 4.42 5.47
C LEU A 73 -5.26 4.38 4.46
N PHE A 74 -4.05 4.17 4.96
CA PHE A 74 -2.81 4.21 4.21
C PHE A 74 -2.07 2.90 4.41
N MET A 75 -1.53 2.38 3.31
CA MET A 75 -0.59 1.27 3.31
C MET A 75 0.64 1.67 2.50
N ARG A 76 1.84 1.56 3.09
CA ARG A 76 3.11 1.88 2.44
C ARG A 76 4.04 0.68 2.48
N GLY A 77 4.67 0.39 1.35
CA GLY A 77 5.62 -0.72 1.26
C GLY A 77 6.25 -0.86 -0.13
N CYS A 78 7.04 -1.92 -0.30
CA CYS A 78 7.59 -2.25 -1.62
C CYS A 78 6.49 -2.82 -2.51
N ALA A 79 6.49 -2.47 -3.79
CA ALA A 79 5.52 -2.97 -4.76
C ALA A 79 5.37 -4.51 -4.77
N LEU A 80 6.48 -5.26 -4.79
CA LEU A 80 6.42 -6.73 -4.85
C LEU A 80 6.10 -7.41 -3.52
N THR A 81 6.36 -6.78 -2.39
CA THR A 81 6.20 -7.41 -1.08
C THR A 81 4.94 -6.98 -0.34
N LEU A 82 4.30 -5.88 -0.75
CA LEU A 82 3.09 -5.37 -0.12
C LEU A 82 1.95 -6.40 -0.16
N ALA A 83 1.74 -7.06 -1.31
CA ALA A 83 0.79 -8.15 -1.48
C ALA A 83 1.52 -9.48 -1.66
N ARG A 84 1.08 -10.54 -0.96
CA ARG A 84 1.72 -11.87 -1.03
C ARG A 84 1.66 -12.50 -2.41
N ARG A 85 0.59 -12.23 -3.16
CA ARG A 85 0.43 -12.68 -4.56
C ARG A 85 1.06 -11.72 -5.58
N GLY A 86 1.70 -10.65 -5.10
CA GLY A 86 2.21 -9.57 -5.92
C GLY A 86 1.11 -8.72 -6.56
N LEU A 87 1.56 -7.75 -7.33
CA LEU A 87 0.72 -6.84 -8.10
C LEU A 87 0.51 -7.36 -9.52
N ASN A 88 -0.48 -6.81 -10.20
CA ASN A 88 -0.64 -7.04 -11.63
C ASN A 88 0.57 -6.49 -12.41
N ASN A 89 1.09 -7.27 -13.35
CA ASN A 89 2.32 -6.93 -14.10
C ASN A 89 2.13 -5.65 -14.92
N HIS A 90 0.96 -5.49 -15.55
CA HIS A 90 0.64 -4.32 -16.34
C HIS A 90 0.71 -3.04 -15.49
N THR A 91 0.04 -3.07 -14.34
CA THR A 91 -0.01 -1.97 -13.37
C THR A 91 1.36 -1.67 -12.78
N LEU A 92 2.13 -2.71 -12.42
CA LEU A 92 3.49 -2.58 -11.91
C LEU A 92 4.41 -1.89 -12.94
N SER A 93 4.34 -2.30 -14.21
CA SER A 93 5.18 -1.73 -15.27
C SER A 93 4.92 -0.25 -15.56
N MET A 94 3.72 0.24 -15.21
CA MET A 94 3.35 1.65 -15.32
C MET A 94 3.96 2.45 -14.16
N PHE A 95 3.81 1.95 -12.94
CA PHE A 95 4.33 2.56 -11.72
C PHE A 95 5.86 2.53 -11.64
N ASP A 96 6.52 1.55 -12.28
CA ASP A 96 7.98 1.41 -12.31
C ASP A 96 8.68 2.41 -13.24
N ARG A 97 7.91 3.14 -14.07
CA ARG A 97 8.47 4.14 -15.01
C ARG A 97 8.30 5.58 -14.58
N TYR A 98 7.26 5.88 -13.78
CA TYR A 98 6.90 7.25 -13.43
C TYR A 98 6.45 7.36 -11.98
N ASP A 99 6.76 8.49 -11.34
CA ASP A 99 6.17 8.90 -10.06
C ASP A 99 4.75 9.39 -10.32
N ILE A 100 3.76 8.50 -10.22
CA ILE A 100 2.36 8.82 -10.53
C ILE A 100 1.43 8.36 -9.42
N CYS A 101 0.37 9.13 -9.20
CA CYS A 101 -0.76 8.76 -8.36
C CYS A 101 -1.96 8.47 -9.25
N ARG A 102 -2.55 7.28 -9.11
CA ARG A 102 -3.71 6.87 -9.90
C ARG A 102 -4.75 6.18 -9.04
N GLU A 103 -6.01 6.51 -9.28
CA GLU A 103 -7.13 5.75 -8.75
C GLU A 103 -7.44 4.55 -9.64
N MET A 104 -7.64 3.40 -9.02
CA MET A 104 -7.98 2.15 -9.69
C MET A 104 -8.75 1.22 -8.76
N SER A 105 -9.35 0.17 -9.31
CA SER A 105 -9.94 -0.89 -8.49
C SER A 105 -8.83 -1.65 -7.74
N ALA A 106 -9.09 -2.00 -6.49
CA ALA A 106 -8.19 -2.90 -5.74
C ALA A 106 -7.99 -4.24 -6.47
N ALA A 107 -8.99 -4.69 -7.24
CA ALA A 107 -8.92 -5.89 -8.07
C ALA A 107 -7.97 -5.76 -9.28
N ASP A 108 -7.81 -4.55 -9.82
CA ASP A 108 -6.88 -4.29 -10.95
C ASP A 108 -5.43 -4.20 -10.46
N LEU A 109 -5.27 -3.73 -9.22
CA LEU A 109 -3.98 -3.55 -8.56
C LEU A 109 -3.43 -4.88 -8.05
N PHE A 110 -4.21 -5.57 -7.22
CA PHE A 110 -3.84 -6.82 -6.57
C PHE A 110 -4.42 -8.00 -7.36
N ARG A 111 -3.64 -9.08 -7.50
CA ARG A 111 -4.12 -10.33 -8.11
C ARG A 111 -5.11 -11.06 -7.20
N HIS A 112 -6.33 -10.54 -7.11
CA HIS A 112 -7.40 -11.05 -6.27
C HIS A 112 -8.63 -11.44 -7.09
N ASP A 113 -8.99 -12.72 -7.03
CA ASP A 113 -10.11 -13.28 -7.79
C ASP A 113 -11.50 -12.94 -7.19
N ARG A 114 -11.55 -12.24 -6.04
CA ARG A 114 -12.78 -11.95 -5.28
C ARG A 114 -12.86 -10.52 -4.73
N ALA A 115 -12.06 -9.59 -5.23
CA ALA A 115 -12.12 -8.23 -4.72
C ALA A 115 -13.40 -7.54 -5.26
N ASP A 116 -14.36 -7.26 -4.36
CA ASP A 116 -15.31 -6.17 -4.56
C ASP A 116 -14.52 -4.93 -5.02
N SER A 117 -15.05 -4.22 -6.01
CA SER A 117 -14.35 -3.16 -6.76
C SER A 117 -14.16 -1.87 -5.96
N GLN A 118 -13.66 -1.99 -4.73
CA GLN A 118 -13.30 -0.84 -3.93
C GLN A 118 -12.19 -0.06 -4.64
N ARG A 119 -12.44 1.24 -4.82
CA ARG A 119 -11.48 2.14 -5.43
C ARG A 119 -10.39 2.48 -4.42
N VAL A 120 -9.15 2.37 -4.86
CA VAL A 120 -7.97 2.73 -4.10
C VAL A 120 -7.12 3.70 -4.91
N ARG A 121 -6.49 4.65 -4.23
CA ARG A 121 -5.54 5.58 -4.85
C ARG A 121 -4.12 5.11 -4.56
N VAL A 122 -3.36 4.83 -5.61
CA VAL A 122 -2.02 4.27 -5.51
C VAL A 122 -1.03 5.28 -6.06
N CYS A 123 0.00 5.59 -5.28
CA CYS A 123 1.09 6.45 -5.67
C CYS A 123 2.41 5.65 -5.70
N SER A 124 3.16 5.76 -6.80
CA SER A 124 4.52 5.21 -6.92
C SER A 124 5.59 6.26 -6.65
N CYS A 125 6.72 5.81 -6.12
CA CYS A 125 7.93 6.62 -5.96
C CYS A 125 9.17 5.82 -6.40
N LEU A 126 9.94 6.38 -7.34
CA LEU A 126 11.10 5.81 -8.02
C LEU A 126 12.42 5.96 -7.25
N GLY A 127 12.39 6.40 -5.99
CA GLY A 127 13.58 6.65 -5.17
C GLY A 127 13.39 6.32 -3.69
N ASP A 128 14.44 6.58 -2.90
CA ASP A 128 14.42 6.45 -1.44
C ASP A 128 13.33 7.35 -0.85
N ARG A 129 12.38 6.75 -0.12
CA ARG A 129 11.37 7.42 0.67
C ARG A 129 11.13 6.68 1.96
#